data_AF-A0A814EUT6-F1
#
_entry.id   AF-A0A814EUT6-F1
#
_cell.length_a   1.000
_cell.length_b   1.000
_cell.length_c   1.000
_cell.angle_alpha   90.00
_cell.angle_beta   90.00
_cell.angle_gamma   90.00
#
_symmetry.space_group_name_H-M   'P 1'
#
loop_
_entity.id
_entity.type
_entity.pdbx_description
1 polymer ?
#
loop_
_entity_poly.entity_id
_entity_poly.type
_entity_poly.pdbx_seq_one_letter_code
_entity_poly.pdbx_strand_id
1 'polypeptide(L)'
;MSSSEQSLRFITDQMTTISLFLLLVIGPFGCFCNILTFTSKQLTKNPCAFYLLCTTIFELCIVCFGGVSRLAAEYFGDKLLSQNQFYCKLRSYLITGMSTIATYSMLFTAVDRYMATSTRVRFRAFSQITIAHRMCLGIILVVMIVTLHVYIFFGLHPSCTPRPGVYAVFYSAYLIILTSLIPDGLIIVVALCTIKNARDLRTRAVMMQAANTSKQRSIHRADTHLLIVSLYITSL
;
A
#
# COMPACT_ATOMS: atom_id res chain seq x y z
N MET A 1 -38.17 -13.37 -11.35
CA MET A 1 -37.09 -12.36 -11.29
C MET A 1 -37.77 -11.01 -11.46
N SER A 2 -37.78 -10.18 -10.41
CA SER A 2 -38.58 -8.95 -10.38
C SER A 2 -37.94 -7.85 -11.23
N SER A 3 -38.73 -6.91 -11.75
CA SER A 3 -38.23 -5.73 -12.50
C SER A 3 -37.20 -4.93 -11.71
N SER A 4 -37.32 -4.90 -10.38
CA SER A 4 -36.35 -4.28 -9.47
C SER A 4 -34.98 -4.96 -9.46
N GLU A 5 -34.90 -6.30 -9.58
CA GLU A 5 -33.63 -7.04 -9.64
C GLU A 5 -32.87 -6.76 -10.94
N GLN A 6 -33.58 -6.55 -12.05
CA GLN A 6 -32.97 -6.25 -13.34
C GLN A 6 -32.36 -4.84 -13.37
N SER A 7 -33.08 -3.83 -12.87
CA SER A 7 -32.56 -2.46 -12.77
C SER A 7 -31.33 -2.38 -11.86
N LEU A 8 -31.33 -3.09 -10.72
CA LEU A 8 -30.20 -3.10 -9.79
C LEU A 8 -28.94 -3.72 -10.41
N ARG A 9 -29.11 -4.83 -11.14
CA ARG A 9 -28.01 -5.49 -11.85
C ARG A 9 -27.42 -4.61 -12.94
N PHE A 10 -28.27 -3.94 -13.72
CA PHE A 10 -27.81 -3.01 -14.76
C PHE A 10 -26.98 -1.85 -14.17
N ILE A 11 -27.43 -1.24 -13.07
CA ILE A 11 -26.68 -0.16 -12.41
C ILE A 11 -25.35 -0.66 -11.86
N THR A 12 -25.33 -1.83 -11.23
CA THR A 12 -24.12 -2.41 -10.64
C THR A 12 -23.07 -2.77 -11.70
N ASP A 13 -23.53 -3.29 -12.84
CA ASP A 13 -22.68 -3.60 -13.98
C ASP A 13 -22.00 -2.34 -14.52
N GLN A 14 -22.78 -1.31 -14.84
CA GLN A 14 -22.26 -0.02 -15.34
C GLN A 14 -21.27 0.63 -14.36
N MET A 15 -21.57 0.63 -13.06
CA MET A 15 -20.66 1.16 -12.04
C MET A 15 -19.36 0.37 -11.96
N THR A 16 -19.41 -0.95 -12.12
CA THR A 16 -18.24 -1.83 -12.08
C THR A 16 -17.35 -1.58 -13.29
N THR A 17 -17.92 -1.52 -14.49
CA THR A 17 -17.17 -1.28 -15.74
C THR A 17 -16.46 0.08 -15.73
N ILE A 18 -17.17 1.14 -15.32
CA ILE A 18 -16.58 2.49 -15.21
C ILE A 18 -15.44 2.51 -14.18
N SER A 19 -15.66 1.92 -13.00
CA SER A 19 -14.65 1.84 -11.94
C SER A 19 -13.41 1.07 -12.41
N LEU A 20 -13.61 -0.03 -13.13
CA LEU A 20 -12.53 -0.84 -13.67
C LEU A 20 -11.70 -0.07 -14.71
N PHE A 21 -12.37 0.67 -15.60
CA PHE A 21 -11.68 1.50 -16.61
C PHE A 21 -10.86 2.61 -15.96
N LEU A 22 -11.44 3.34 -15.00
CA LEU A 22 -10.70 4.36 -14.24
C LEU A 22 -9.49 3.78 -13.52
N LEU A 23 -9.66 2.63 -12.87
CA LEU A 23 -8.58 1.97 -12.13
C LEU A 23 -7.47 1.45 -13.05
N LEU A 24 -7.82 0.96 -14.25
CA LEU A 24 -6.85 0.42 -15.22
C LEU A 24 -6.08 1.51 -15.98
N VAL A 25 -6.64 2.71 -16.13
CA VAL A 25 -5.98 3.83 -16.83
C VAL A 25 -5.28 4.75 -15.86
N ILE A 26 -6.00 5.25 -14.85
CA ILE A 26 -5.48 6.23 -13.89
C ILE A 26 -4.53 5.57 -12.89
N GLY A 27 -4.83 4.34 -12.45
CA GLY A 27 -4.03 3.60 -11.48
C GLY A 27 -2.57 3.41 -11.93
N PRO A 28 -2.30 2.80 -13.10
CA PRO A 28 -0.95 2.63 -13.59
C PRO A 28 -0.25 3.96 -13.84
N PHE A 29 -0.95 4.96 -14.38
CA PHE A 29 -0.37 6.29 -14.60
C PHE A 29 0.15 6.89 -13.28
N GLY A 30 -0.66 6.86 -12.22
CA GLY A 30 -0.24 7.30 -10.88
C GLY A 30 0.94 6.51 -10.35
N CYS A 31 0.93 5.18 -10.52
CA CYS A 31 2.04 4.32 -10.10
C CYS A 31 3.34 4.65 -10.87
N PHE A 32 3.27 4.89 -12.18
CA PHE A 32 4.42 5.29 -12.99
C PHE A 32 5.01 6.62 -12.51
N CYS A 33 4.18 7.63 -12.25
CA CYS A 33 4.63 8.91 -11.69
C CYS A 33 5.33 8.73 -10.32
N ASN A 34 4.78 7.89 -9.45
CA ASN A 34 5.36 7.59 -8.14
C ASN A 34 6.71 6.86 -8.29
N ILE A 35 6.81 5.86 -9.17
CA ILE A 35 8.08 5.15 -9.44
C ILE A 35 9.14 6.13 -9.95
N LEU A 36 8.81 6.98 -10.92
CA LEU A 36 9.73 7.99 -11.45
C LEU A 36 10.22 8.94 -10.35
N THR A 37 9.32 9.35 -9.44
CA THR A 37 9.64 10.23 -8.31
C THR A 37 10.59 9.55 -7.34
N PHE A 38 10.25 8.35 -6.85
CA PHE A 38 11.03 7.65 -5.82
C PHE A 38 12.34 7.06 -6.34
N THR A 39 12.48 6.86 -7.65
CA THR A 39 13.73 6.41 -8.28
C THR A 39 14.75 7.56 -8.46
N SER A 40 14.35 8.81 -8.20
CA SER A 40 15.28 9.95 -8.29
C SER A 40 16.47 9.81 -7.32
N LYS A 41 17.68 10.18 -7.77
CA LYS A 41 18.95 10.00 -7.03
C LYS A 41 18.96 10.63 -5.63
N GLN A 42 18.09 11.60 -5.37
CA GLN A 42 17.96 12.27 -4.08
C GLN A 42 17.17 11.44 -3.07
N LEU A 43 16.18 10.66 -3.53
CA LEU A 43 15.28 9.89 -2.69
C LEU A 43 15.70 8.43 -2.49
N THR A 44 16.52 7.86 -3.38
CA THR A 44 16.98 6.45 -3.29
C THR A 44 17.82 6.13 -2.05
N LYS A 45 18.36 7.15 -1.37
CA LYS A 45 19.10 6.98 -0.11
C LYS A 45 18.19 6.97 1.12
N ASN A 46 16.92 7.35 0.97
CA ASN A 46 15.98 7.48 2.07
C ASN A 46 15.20 6.16 2.27
N PRO A 47 15.28 5.52 3.45
CA PRO A 47 14.55 4.27 3.74
C PRO A 47 13.03 4.41 3.58
N CYS A 48 12.43 5.53 3.99
CA CYS A 48 11.01 5.82 3.79
C CYS A 48 10.62 5.83 2.30
N ALA A 49 11.43 6.44 1.44
CA ALA A 49 11.16 6.48 0.00
C ALA A 49 11.27 5.09 -0.65
N PHE A 50 12.17 4.24 -0.13
CA PHE A 50 12.29 2.85 -0.57
C PHE A 50 11.04 2.03 -0.25
N TYR A 51 10.49 2.14 0.96
CA TYR A 51 9.23 1.46 1.30
C TYR A 51 8.06 1.93 0.45
N LEU A 52 7.94 3.24 0.18
CA LEU A 52 6.93 3.79 -0.72
C LEU A 52 7.08 3.29 -2.16
N LEU A 53 8.32 3.18 -2.65
CA LEU A 53 8.60 2.58 -3.95
C LEU A 53 8.14 1.12 -3.98
N CYS A 54 8.45 0.33 -2.95
CA CYS A 54 7.96 -1.05 -2.83
C CYS A 54 6.43 -1.11 -2.85
N THR A 55 5.74 -0.30 -2.04
CA THR A 55 4.27 -0.19 -2.04
C THR A 55 3.75 0.07 -3.45
N THR A 56 4.29 1.08 -4.14
CA THR A 56 3.85 1.44 -5.50
C THR A 56 4.08 0.31 -6.51
N ILE A 57 5.21 -0.41 -6.42
CA ILE A 57 5.49 -1.55 -7.31
C ILE A 57 4.46 -2.66 -7.09
N PHE A 58 4.16 -3.02 -5.84
CA PHE A 58 3.16 -4.04 -5.54
C PHE A 58 1.75 -3.61 -5.92
N GLU A 59 1.38 -2.34 -5.72
CA GLU A 59 0.11 -1.77 -6.18
C GLU A 59 -0.02 -1.82 -7.70
N LEU A 60 1.03 -1.48 -8.44
CA LEU A 60 1.05 -1.61 -9.90
C LEU A 60 0.86 -3.07 -10.33
N CYS A 61 1.54 -4.01 -9.68
CA CYS A 61 1.34 -5.43 -9.94
C CYS A 61 -0.12 -5.85 -9.66
N ILE A 62 -0.73 -5.41 -8.56
CA ILE A 62 -2.13 -5.72 -8.25
C ILE A 62 -3.07 -5.17 -9.31
N VAL A 63 -2.86 -3.93 -9.76
CA VAL A 63 -3.68 -3.32 -10.81
C VAL A 63 -3.53 -4.07 -12.13
N CYS A 64 -2.30 -4.38 -12.54
CA CYS A 64 -2.04 -5.13 -13.76
C CYS A 64 -2.60 -6.55 -13.70
N PHE A 65 -2.29 -7.33 -12.65
CA PHE A 65 -2.78 -8.71 -12.54
C PHE A 65 -4.26 -8.76 -12.21
N GLY A 66 -4.70 -8.06 -11.17
CA GLY A 66 -6.08 -8.08 -10.69
C GLY A 66 -7.07 -7.43 -11.64
N GLY A 67 -6.72 -6.26 -12.18
CA GLY A 67 -7.55 -5.48 -13.10
C GLY A 67 -7.69 -6.14 -14.47
N VAL A 68 -6.57 -6.54 -15.10
CA VAL A 68 -6.62 -7.23 -16.41
C VAL A 68 -7.36 -8.56 -16.30
N SER A 69 -7.15 -9.33 -15.23
CA SER A 69 -7.90 -10.58 -15.01
C SER A 69 -9.41 -10.36 -14.95
N ARG A 70 -9.83 -9.24 -14.33
CA ARG A 70 -11.25 -8.92 -14.17
C ARG A 70 -11.86 -8.40 -15.46
N LEU A 71 -11.14 -7.56 -16.19
CA LEU A 71 -11.51 -7.14 -17.54
C LEU A 71 -11.65 -8.35 -18.46
N ALA A 72 -10.71 -9.29 -18.39
CA ALA A 72 -10.75 -10.51 -19.20
C ALA A 72 -11.99 -11.37 -18.89
N ALA A 73 -12.40 -11.48 -17.63
CA ALA A 73 -13.64 -12.18 -17.28
C ALA A 73 -14.91 -11.49 -17.81
N GLU A 74 -14.93 -10.16 -17.81
CA GLU A 74 -16.08 -9.36 -18.26
C GLU A 74 -16.25 -9.45 -19.79
N TYR A 75 -15.16 -9.39 -20.57
CA TYR A 75 -15.21 -9.38 -22.04
C TYR A 75 -15.12 -10.76 -22.71
N PHE A 76 -14.34 -11.71 -22.16
CA PHE A 76 -14.20 -13.07 -22.73
C PHE A 76 -15.13 -14.09 -22.05
N GLY A 77 -15.96 -13.62 -21.11
CA GLY A 77 -16.81 -14.43 -20.26
C GLY A 77 -16.04 -15.09 -19.11
N ASP A 78 -16.78 -15.47 -18.05
CA ASP A 78 -16.24 -16.04 -16.82
C ASP A 78 -15.42 -17.33 -17.01
N LYS A 79 -15.35 -17.89 -18.22
CA LYS A 79 -14.62 -19.13 -18.53
C LYS A 79 -13.16 -19.07 -18.10
N LEU A 80 -12.45 -17.95 -18.22
CA LEU A 80 -11.04 -17.87 -17.77
C LEU A 80 -10.89 -18.05 -16.25
N LEU A 81 -11.78 -17.46 -15.44
CA LEU A 81 -11.77 -17.59 -13.98
C LEU A 81 -12.46 -18.88 -13.48
N SER A 82 -13.36 -19.45 -14.27
CA SER A 82 -14.17 -20.62 -13.95
C SER A 82 -13.71 -21.92 -14.60
N GLN A 83 -12.71 -21.91 -15.48
CA GLN A 83 -12.23 -23.11 -16.15
C GLN A 83 -10.87 -23.57 -15.62
N ASN A 84 -10.03 -22.65 -15.14
CA ASN A 84 -8.69 -22.99 -14.66
C ASN A 84 -8.56 -22.79 -13.14
N GLN A 85 -8.68 -23.89 -12.39
CA GLN A 85 -8.52 -23.92 -10.95
C GLN A 85 -7.14 -23.41 -10.49
N PHE A 86 -6.07 -23.71 -11.25
CA PHE A 86 -4.73 -23.23 -10.93
C PHE A 86 -4.65 -21.70 -11.02
N TYR A 87 -5.21 -21.12 -12.08
CA TYR A 87 -5.23 -19.68 -12.27
C TYR A 87 -6.05 -18.96 -11.20
N CYS A 88 -7.24 -19.48 -10.85
CA CYS A 88 -8.06 -18.95 -9.77
C CYS A 88 -7.29 -18.89 -8.43
N LYS A 89 -6.66 -20.01 -8.04
CA LYS A 89 -5.88 -20.10 -6.80
C LYS A 89 -4.68 -19.15 -6.81
N LEU A 90 -3.92 -19.16 -7.90
CA LEU A 90 -2.73 -18.32 -8.05
C LEU A 90 -3.09 -16.84 -8.02
N ARG A 91 -4.16 -16.43 -8.73
CA ARG A 91 -4.65 -15.06 -8.75
C ARG A 91 -5.03 -14.58 -7.35
N SER A 92 -5.86 -15.34 -6.63
CA SER A 92 -6.29 -14.96 -5.28
C SER A 92 -5.11 -14.91 -4.30
N TYR A 93 -4.18 -15.86 -4.40
CA TYR A 93 -2.96 -15.86 -3.61
C TYR A 93 -2.09 -14.61 -3.87
N LEU A 94 -1.84 -14.28 -5.13
CA LEU A 94 -1.02 -13.14 -5.50
C LEU A 94 -1.67 -11.81 -5.13
N ILE A 95 -2.98 -11.63 -5.40
CA ILE A 95 -3.68 -10.40 -5.04
C ILE A 95 -3.65 -10.20 -3.53
N THR A 96 -4.05 -11.20 -2.75
CA THR A 96 -4.07 -11.09 -1.28
C THR A 96 -2.66 -10.89 -0.70
N GLY A 97 -1.66 -11.60 -1.24
CA GLY A 97 -0.26 -11.46 -0.84
C GLY A 97 0.29 -10.07 -1.15
N MET A 98 0.20 -9.63 -2.40
CA MET A 98 0.72 -8.33 -2.84
C MET A 98 0.02 -7.17 -2.13
N SER A 99 -1.31 -7.23 -1.95
CA SER A 99 -2.06 -6.20 -1.20
C SER A 99 -1.57 -6.10 0.23
N THR A 100 -1.37 -7.24 0.90
CA THR A 100 -0.85 -7.26 2.27
C THR A 100 0.57 -6.71 2.32
N ILE A 101 1.46 -7.09 1.38
CA ILE A 101 2.83 -6.54 1.32
C ILE A 101 2.81 -5.00 1.14
N ALA A 102 1.96 -4.49 0.25
CA ALA A 102 1.83 -3.06 0.00
C ALA A 102 1.40 -2.30 1.26
N THR A 103 0.37 -2.79 1.97
CA THR A 103 -0.14 -2.19 3.21
C THR A 103 0.90 -2.19 4.33
N TYR A 104 1.60 -3.31 4.56
CA TYR A 104 2.63 -3.37 5.61
C TYR A 104 3.87 -2.55 5.24
N SER A 105 4.20 -2.40 3.95
CA SER A 105 5.25 -1.49 3.49
C SER A 105 4.87 -0.02 3.75
N MET A 106 3.59 0.33 3.62
CA MET A 106 3.08 1.64 4.00
C MET A 106 3.16 1.86 5.53
N LEU A 107 2.85 0.85 6.33
CA LEU A 107 3.06 0.89 7.77
C LEU A 107 4.53 1.11 8.14
N PHE A 108 5.47 0.41 7.50
CA PHE A 108 6.90 0.62 7.73
C PHE A 108 7.36 2.01 7.30
N THR A 109 6.77 2.57 6.25
CA THR A 109 6.99 3.97 5.88
C THR A 109 6.61 4.90 7.04
N ALA A 110 5.42 4.73 7.63
CA ALA A 110 4.98 5.55 8.76
C ALA A 110 5.91 5.40 9.97
N VAL A 111 6.30 4.17 10.30
CA VAL A 111 7.22 3.87 11.42
C VAL A 111 8.60 4.48 11.18
N ASP A 112 9.15 4.33 9.98
CA ASP A 112 10.46 4.90 9.63
C ASP A 112 10.46 6.43 9.75
N ARG A 113 9.38 7.10 9.29
CA ARG A 113 9.21 8.55 9.47
C ARG A 113 9.11 8.96 10.93
N TYR A 114 8.41 8.18 11.76
CA TYR A 114 8.38 8.40 13.20
C TYR A 114 9.78 8.28 13.83
N MET A 115 10.53 7.24 13.44
CA MET A 115 11.88 7.00 13.94
C MET A 115 12.86 8.10 13.52
N ALA A 116 12.76 8.58 12.28
CA ALA A 116 13.56 9.68 11.75
C ALA A 116 13.30 11.01 12.47
N THR A 117 12.05 11.27 12.88
CA THR A 117 11.65 12.49 13.61
C THR A 117 11.85 12.40 15.12
N SER A 118 12.20 11.23 15.65
CA SER A 118 12.40 11.03 17.09
C SER A 118 13.66 11.74 17.61
N THR A 119 13.59 12.23 18.85
CA THR A 119 14.73 12.86 19.53
C THR A 119 15.81 11.87 19.98
N ARG A 120 15.46 10.57 20.08
CA ARG A 120 16.39 9.54 20.54
C ARG A 120 17.27 9.06 19.40
N VAL A 121 18.59 9.21 19.56
CA VAL A 121 19.60 8.83 18.57
C VAL A 121 19.48 7.36 18.13
N ARG A 122 19.15 6.46 19.06
CA ARG A 122 18.95 5.02 18.76
C ARG A 122 17.81 4.78 17.77
N PHE A 123 16.70 5.52 17.85
CA PHE A 123 15.60 5.37 16.91
C PHE A 123 15.95 5.95 15.55
N ARG A 124 16.61 7.11 15.51
CA ARG A 124 17.10 7.68 14.25
C ARG A 124 18.12 6.78 13.54
N ALA A 125 18.97 6.09 14.31
CA ALA A 125 19.96 5.15 13.77
C ALA A 125 19.33 3.88 13.15
N PHE A 126 18.07 3.57 13.48
CA PHE A 126 17.35 2.45 12.87
C PHE A 126 16.76 2.80 11.51
N SER A 127 16.57 4.09 11.21
CA SER A 127 16.15 4.60 9.90
C SER A 127 17.35 4.60 8.94
N GLN A 128 17.79 3.40 8.57
CA GLN A 128 18.85 3.17 7.61
C GLN A 128 18.34 2.35 6.43
N ILE A 129 18.81 2.70 5.24
CA ILE A 129 18.42 2.03 3.99
C ILE A 129 18.76 0.52 4.00
N THR A 130 19.85 0.11 4.66
CA THR A 130 20.25 -1.29 4.79
C THR A 130 19.27 -2.10 5.63
N ILE A 131 18.74 -1.51 6.71
CA ILE A 131 17.70 -2.11 7.54
C ILE A 131 16.41 -2.19 6.74
N ALA A 132 16.08 -1.14 5.98
CA ALA A 132 14.87 -1.12 5.15
C ALA A 132 14.81 -2.25 4.12
N HIS A 133 15.92 -2.55 3.44
CA HIS A 133 15.99 -3.70 2.54
C HIS A 133 15.75 -5.04 3.26
N ARG A 134 16.34 -5.23 4.44
CA ARG A 134 16.17 -6.46 5.24
C ARG A 134 14.73 -6.61 5.74
N MET A 135 14.12 -5.54 6.21
CA MET A 135 12.73 -5.53 6.69
C MET A 135 11.74 -5.78 5.54
N CYS A 136 11.97 -5.15 4.38
CA CYS A 136 11.16 -5.37 3.18
C CYS A 136 11.25 -6.83 2.70
N LEU A 137 12.44 -7.41 2.62
CA LEU A 137 12.59 -8.82 2.29
C LEU A 137 11.91 -9.73 3.32
N GLY A 138 12.06 -9.42 4.62
CA GLY A 138 11.43 -10.16 5.70
C GLY A 138 9.91 -10.17 5.60
N ILE A 139 9.28 -9.01 5.37
CA ILE A 139 7.82 -8.95 5.25
C ILE A 139 7.31 -9.65 4.00
N ILE A 140 8.02 -9.57 2.87
CA ILE A 140 7.65 -10.31 1.65
C ILE A 140 7.61 -11.81 1.97
N LEU A 141 8.66 -12.35 2.59
CA LEU A 141 8.71 -13.78 2.93
C LEU A 141 7.61 -14.18 3.92
N VAL A 142 7.43 -13.41 5.00
CA VAL A 142 6.42 -13.70 6.02
C VAL A 142 5.02 -13.66 5.41
N VAL A 143 4.70 -12.63 4.63
CA VAL A 143 3.37 -12.50 4.01
C VAL A 143 3.12 -13.64 3.03
N MET A 144 4.08 -14.00 2.18
CA MET A 144 3.92 -15.11 1.23
C MET A 144 3.68 -16.45 1.93
N ILE A 145 4.30 -16.68 3.09
CA ILE A 145 4.05 -17.87 3.90
C ILE A 145 2.66 -17.81 4.54
N VAL A 146 2.30 -16.67 5.16
CA VAL A 146 1.01 -16.50 5.84
C VAL A 146 -0.14 -16.61 4.86
N THR A 147 -0.03 -16.06 3.65
CA THR A 147 -1.09 -16.14 2.63
C THR A 147 -1.17 -17.48 1.90
N LEU A 148 -0.29 -18.45 2.20
CA LEU A 148 -0.33 -19.78 1.57
C LEU A 148 -1.68 -20.49 1.77
N HIS A 149 -2.37 -20.22 2.89
CA HIS A 149 -3.72 -20.74 3.12
C HIS A 149 -4.71 -20.34 2.00
N VAL A 150 -4.56 -19.14 1.43
CA VAL A 150 -5.37 -18.66 0.31
C VAL A 150 -5.20 -19.56 -0.92
N TYR A 151 -3.97 -19.94 -1.24
CA TYR A 151 -3.70 -20.83 -2.38
C TYR A 151 -4.33 -22.23 -2.19
N ILE A 152 -4.29 -22.75 -0.95
CA ILE A 152 -4.78 -24.10 -0.64
C ILE A 152 -6.31 -24.16 -0.66
N PHE A 153 -6.97 -23.22 0.02
CA PHE A 153 -8.40 -23.27 0.33
C PHE A 153 -9.29 -22.46 -0.62
N PHE A 154 -8.74 -21.71 -1.58
CA PHE A 154 -9.55 -21.19 -2.68
C PHE A 154 -9.92 -22.31 -3.65
N GLY A 155 -11.12 -22.24 -4.20
CA GLY A 155 -11.65 -23.27 -5.07
C GLY A 155 -12.59 -22.71 -6.10
N LEU A 156 -13.00 -23.61 -7.00
CA LEU A 156 -13.89 -23.28 -8.08
C LEU A 156 -15.29 -23.80 -7.71
N HIS A 157 -16.15 -22.89 -7.26
CA HIS A 157 -17.50 -23.19 -6.80
C HIS A 157 -18.44 -22.06 -7.23
N PRO A 158 -19.39 -22.35 -8.14
CA PRO A 158 -19.65 -21.68 -9.45
C PRO A 158 -18.67 -20.61 -9.99
N SER A 159 -17.98 -19.87 -9.12
CA SER A 159 -16.96 -18.87 -9.43
C SER A 159 -15.74 -19.09 -8.53
N CYS A 160 -14.65 -18.37 -8.78
CA CYS A 160 -13.44 -18.42 -7.96
C CYS A 160 -13.68 -17.83 -6.56
N THR A 161 -13.92 -18.67 -5.56
CA THR A 161 -14.33 -18.25 -4.20
C THR A 161 -13.60 -19.06 -3.12
N PRO A 162 -13.48 -18.53 -1.89
CA PRO A 162 -12.98 -19.32 -0.76
C PRO A 162 -13.91 -20.51 -0.51
N ARG A 163 -13.34 -21.64 -0.04
CA ARG A 163 -14.14 -22.82 0.31
C ARG A 163 -15.26 -22.43 1.29
N PRO A 164 -16.53 -22.81 0.99
CA PRO A 164 -17.66 -22.43 1.83
C PRO A 164 -17.57 -23.06 3.23
N GLY A 165 -18.24 -22.42 4.20
CA GLY A 165 -18.25 -22.83 5.61
C GLY A 165 -17.29 -21.99 6.46
N VAL A 166 -16.64 -22.63 7.43
CA VAL A 166 -15.79 -21.97 8.45
C VAL A 166 -14.65 -21.17 7.82
N TYR A 167 -14.08 -21.66 6.72
CA TYR A 167 -12.96 -20.99 6.05
C TYR A 167 -13.36 -19.65 5.43
N ALA A 168 -14.56 -19.53 4.85
CA ALA A 168 -15.02 -18.25 4.30
C ALA A 168 -15.11 -17.17 5.38
N VAL A 169 -15.64 -17.52 6.56
CA VAL A 169 -15.71 -16.61 7.72
C VAL A 169 -14.31 -16.25 8.22
N PHE A 170 -13.42 -17.24 8.35
CA PHE A 170 -12.02 -17.02 8.72
C PHE A 170 -11.32 -16.07 7.74
N TYR A 171 -11.48 -16.29 6.44
CA TYR A 171 -10.86 -15.47 5.39
C TYR A 171 -11.39 -14.03 5.42
N SER A 172 -12.70 -13.83 5.59
CA SER A 172 -13.28 -12.48 5.76
C SER A 172 -12.74 -11.78 7.01
N ALA A 173 -12.66 -12.48 8.15
CA ALA A 173 -12.08 -11.92 9.37
C ALA A 173 -10.58 -11.60 9.21
N TYR A 174 -9.83 -12.47 8.56
CA TYR A 174 -8.42 -12.26 8.22
C TYR A 174 -8.23 -10.97 7.40
N LEU A 175 -9.02 -10.79 6.34
CA LEU A 175 -8.94 -9.59 5.52
C LEU A 175 -9.25 -8.33 6.34
N ILE A 176 -10.39 -8.30 7.02
CA ILE A 176 -10.84 -7.11 7.74
C ILE A 176 -9.87 -6.74 8.87
N ILE A 177 -9.44 -7.72 9.66
CA ILE A 177 -8.68 -7.45 10.89
C ILE A 177 -7.19 -7.33 10.58
N LEU A 178 -6.59 -8.36 9.97
CA LEU A 178 -5.13 -8.44 9.82
C LEU A 178 -4.61 -7.65 8.62
N THR A 179 -5.39 -7.52 7.55
CA THR A 179 -4.95 -6.82 6.34
C THR A 179 -5.40 -5.36 6.26
N SER A 180 -6.44 -4.96 7.00
CA SER A 180 -6.95 -3.58 6.98
C SER A 180 -6.91 -2.92 8.37
N LEU A 181 -7.75 -3.35 9.32
CA LEU A 181 -7.97 -2.61 10.57
C LEU A 181 -6.69 -2.43 11.42
N ILE A 182 -5.90 -3.49 11.59
CA ILE A 182 -4.66 -3.44 12.36
C ILE A 182 -3.63 -2.51 11.69
N PRO A 183 -3.21 -2.73 10.42
CA PRO A 183 -2.19 -1.89 9.82
C PRO A 183 -2.66 -0.43 9.68
N ASP A 184 -3.91 -0.17 9.28
CA ASP A 184 -4.42 1.19 9.13
C ASP A 184 -4.51 1.92 10.47
N GLY A 185 -4.98 1.23 11.51
CA GLY A 185 -4.99 1.77 12.88
C GLY A 185 -3.59 2.13 13.38
N LEU A 186 -2.60 1.26 13.13
CA LEU A 186 -1.21 1.52 13.48
C LEU A 186 -0.62 2.68 12.67
N ILE A 187 -0.90 2.77 11.37
CA ILE A 187 -0.46 3.89 10.52
C ILE A 187 -0.98 5.21 11.09
N ILE A 188 -2.27 5.29 11.45
CA ILE A 188 -2.87 6.51 12.01
C ILE A 188 -2.18 6.90 13.31
N VAL A 189 -2.02 5.97 14.25
CA VAL A 189 -1.37 6.24 15.54
C VAL A 189 0.06 6.74 15.33
N VAL A 190 0.85 6.05 14.50
CA VAL A 190 2.24 6.41 14.22
C VAL A 190 2.34 7.74 13.46
N ALA A 191 1.42 8.03 12.54
CA ALA A 191 1.36 9.31 11.84
C ALA A 191 1.09 10.47 12.81
N LEU A 192 0.14 10.32 13.73
CA LEU A 192 -0.14 11.32 14.78
C LEU A 192 1.10 11.56 15.66
N CYS A 193 1.79 10.51 16.07
CA CYS A 193 3.04 10.61 16.81
C CYS A 193 4.14 11.32 16.00
N THR A 194 4.24 11.03 14.70
CA THR A 194 5.18 11.68 13.78
C THR A 194 4.91 13.18 13.65
N ILE A 195 3.63 13.57 13.51
CA ILE A 195 3.24 14.98 13.42
C ILE A 195 3.62 15.74 14.70
N LYS A 196 3.37 15.14 15.87
CA LYS A 196 3.74 15.75 17.15
C LYS A 196 5.26 15.97 17.24
N ASN A 197 6.06 14.94 16.95
CA ASN A 197 7.52 15.03 16.97
C ASN A 197 8.06 16.03 15.94
N ALA A 198 7.49 16.06 14.74
CA ALA A 198 7.88 16.99 13.69
C ALA A 198 7.59 18.45 14.08
N ARG A 199 6.47 18.72 14.75
CA ARG A 199 6.16 20.07 15.29
C ARG A 199 7.18 20.47 16.35
N ASP A 200 7.49 19.59 17.29
CA ASP A 200 8.49 19.86 18.34
C ASP A 200 9.88 20.14 17.74
N LEU A 201 10.29 19.35 16.74
CA LEU A 201 11.55 19.54 16.03
C LEU A 201 11.59 20.88 15.28
N ARG A 202 10.50 21.26 14.61
CA ARG A 202 10.40 22.54 13.89
C ARG A 202 10.49 23.73 14.84
N THR A 203 9.78 23.69 15.97
CA THR A 203 9.82 24.76 16.97
C THR A 203 11.25 24.95 17.50
N ARG A 204 11.96 23.85 17.80
CA ARG A 204 13.37 23.90 18.22
C ARG A 204 14.29 24.43 17.13
N ALA A 205 14.10 24.01 15.88
CA ALA A 205 14.90 24.47 14.75
C ALA A 205 14.71 25.98 14.48
N VAL A 206 13.48 26.48 14.56
CA VAL A 206 13.16 27.92 14.41
C VAL A 206 13.79 28.72 15.56
N MET A 207 13.69 28.24 16.80
CA MET A 207 14.36 28.88 17.95
C MET A 207 15.89 28.92 17.76
N MET A 208 16.49 27.83 17.28
CA MET A 208 17.94 27.79 16.98
C MET A 208 18.33 28.68 15.80
N GLN A 209 17.50 28.81 14.77
CA GLN A 209 17.76 29.69 13.61
C GLN A 209 17.58 31.17 13.95
N ALA A 210 16.62 31.51 14.81
CA ALA A 210 16.46 32.86 15.35
C ALA A 210 17.67 33.28 16.21
N ALA A 211 18.38 32.32 16.80
CA ALA A 211 19.62 32.55 17.53
C ALA A 211 20.88 32.60 16.64
N ASN A 212 20.83 32.14 15.38
CA ASN A 212 22.01 31.99 14.49
C ASN A 212 21.76 32.60 13.09
N THR A 213 21.67 33.93 13.02
CA THR A 213 21.10 34.69 11.90
C THR A 213 22.03 34.97 10.69
N SER A 214 23.09 34.21 10.41
CA SER A 214 23.96 34.58 9.27
C SER A 214 24.51 33.51 8.34
N LYS A 215 24.58 32.21 8.70
CA LYS A 215 25.36 31.24 7.89
C LYS A 215 24.59 30.08 7.27
N GLN A 216 23.33 29.86 7.62
CA GLN A 216 22.67 28.56 7.40
C GLN A 216 21.40 28.59 6.52
N ARG A 217 21.39 29.43 5.46
CA ARG A 217 20.23 29.52 4.53
C ARG A 217 20.29 28.55 3.34
N SER A 218 21.45 28.00 3.00
CA SER A 218 21.63 27.23 1.76
C SER A 218 21.26 25.73 1.89
N ILE A 219 21.55 25.09 3.03
CA ILE A 219 21.36 23.64 3.21
C ILE A 219 19.88 23.28 3.45
N HIS A 220 19.07 24.20 3.99
CA HIS A 220 17.73 23.87 4.49
C HIS A 220 16.63 23.76 3.41
N ARG A 221 16.86 24.27 2.18
CA ARG A 221 15.82 24.24 1.13
C ARG A 221 15.45 22.82 0.71
N ALA A 222 16.42 21.91 0.57
CA ALA A 222 16.15 20.54 0.14
C ALA A 222 15.29 19.75 1.14
N ASP A 223 15.59 19.85 2.45
CA ASP A 223 14.83 19.17 3.50
C ASP A 223 13.42 19.77 3.68
N THR A 224 13.26 21.08 3.42
CA THR A 224 11.96 21.76 3.52
C THR A 224 11.01 21.32 2.40
N HIS A 225 11.52 21.08 1.19
CA HIS A 225 10.69 20.55 0.08
C HIS A 225 10.22 19.13 0.36
N LEU A 226 11.06 18.28 0.95
CA LEU A 226 10.69 16.92 1.35
C LEU A 226 9.64 16.91 2.47
N LEU A 227 9.77 17.81 3.45
CA LEU A 227 8.77 17.97 4.52
C LEU A 227 7.44 18.53 4.01
N ILE A 228 7.45 19.51 3.10
CA ILE A 228 6.23 20.11 2.55
C ILE A 228 5.46 19.12 1.67
N VAL A 229 6.12 18.40 0.77
CA VAL A 229 5.48 17.36 -0.06
C VAL A 229 4.85 16.29 0.83
N SER A 230 5.55 15.91 1.90
CA SER A 230 5.07 14.89 2.82
C SER A 230 3.91 15.33 3.72
N LEU A 231 3.74 16.64 3.97
CA LEU A 231 2.60 17.20 4.70
C LEU A 231 1.39 17.36 3.78
N TYR A 232 1.61 17.74 2.51
CA TYR A 232 0.53 17.90 1.53
C TYR A 232 -0.18 16.58 1.20
N ILE A 233 0.57 15.47 1.20
CA ILE A 233 0.02 14.11 1.00
C ILE A 233 -0.79 13.62 2.21
N THR A 234 -0.61 14.21 3.41
CA THR A 234 -1.32 13.77 4.63
C THR A 234 -2.52 14.66 4.97
N SER A 235 -2.75 15.73 4.20
CA SER A 235 -3.87 16.68 4.35
C SER A 235 -4.93 16.58 3.25
N LEU A 236 -4.74 15.66 2.30
CA LEU A 236 -5.76 15.19 1.36
C LEU A 236 -6.24 13.82 1.83
#